data_AF-A0A966MKS4-F1
#
_entry.id   AF-A0A966MKS4-F1
#
_cell.length_a   1.000
_cell.length_b   1.000
_cell.length_c   1.000
_cell.angle_alpha   90.00
_cell.angle_beta   90.00
_cell.angle_gamma   90.00
#
_symmetry.space_group_name_H-M   'P 1'
#
loop_
_entity.id
_entity.type
_entity.pdbx_description
1 polymer ?
#
loop_
_entity_poly.entity_id
_entity_poly.type
_entity_poly.pdbx_seq_one_letter_code
_entity_poly.pdbx_strand_id
1 'polypeptide(L)'
;MAGVSESPFRRLCHGHGADVVVTEFLSAEGIRRENEATISKLRFNADERPIGVQIFGAEPAAMADAAEMVTDLFMPDFVDINFGCPVKKVVRRNGGSGCLK
;
A
#
# COMPACT_ATOMS: atom_id res chain seq x y z
N MET A 1 0.99 -7.76 2.62
CA MET A 1 1.07 -8.99 1.79
C MET A 1 -0.13 -9.08 0.85
N ALA A 2 0.09 -9.03 -0.47
CA ALA A 2 -1.01 -9.09 -1.44
C ALA A 2 -1.85 -10.38 -1.30
N GLY A 3 -3.17 -10.24 -1.22
CA GLY A 3 -4.13 -11.33 -1.02
C GLY A 3 -4.15 -11.94 0.40
N VAL A 4 -3.47 -11.34 1.37
CA VAL A 4 -3.39 -11.85 2.75
C VAL A 4 -3.70 -10.75 3.77
N SER A 5 -3.03 -9.60 3.67
CA SER A 5 -3.18 -8.50 4.63
C SER A 5 -4.39 -7.61 4.33
N GLU A 6 -5.53 -8.22 4.02
CA GLU A 6 -6.83 -7.55 3.93
C GLU A 6 -7.34 -7.17 5.33
N SER A 7 -8.28 -6.23 5.43
CA SER A 7 -8.77 -5.68 6.71
C SER A 7 -9.11 -6.76 7.76
N PRO A 8 -9.85 -7.85 7.44
CA PRO A 8 -10.14 -8.90 8.43
C PRO A 8 -8.88 -9.52 9.05
N PHE A 9 -7.85 -9.78 8.25
CA PHE A 9 -6.61 -10.37 8.74
C PHE A 9 -5.80 -9.36 9.57
N ARG A 10 -5.75 -8.09 9.14
CA ARG A 10 -5.07 -7.04 9.90
C ARG A 10 -5.71 -6.84 11.28
N ARG A 11 -7.03 -6.79 11.36
CA ARG A 11 -7.78 -6.69 12.61
C ARG A 11 -7.52 -7.88 13.54
N LEU A 12 -7.46 -9.09 12.97
CA LEU A 12 -7.09 -10.29 13.71
C LEU A 12 -5.66 -10.17 14.29
N CYS A 13 -4.68 -9.78 13.47
CA CYS A 13 -3.30 -9.59 13.91
C CYS A 13 -3.19 -8.53 15.01
N HIS A 14 -3.86 -7.38 14.84
CA HIS A 14 -3.86 -6.31 15.84
C HIS A 14 -4.49 -6.78 17.15
N GLY A 15 -5.62 -7.47 17.10
CA GLY A 15 -6.27 -8.08 18.27
C GLY A 15 -5.42 -9.15 18.98
N HIS A 16 -4.42 -9.71 18.32
CA HIS A 16 -3.45 -10.66 18.88
C HIS A 16 -2.11 -10.00 19.26
N GLY A 17 -2.04 -8.68 19.31
CA GLY A 17 -0.89 -7.94 19.82
C GLY A 17 0.12 -7.47 18.77
N ALA A 18 -0.26 -7.40 17.49
CA ALA A 18 0.57 -6.70 16.50
C ALA A 18 0.57 -5.19 16.76
N ASP A 19 1.75 -4.61 16.98
CA ASP A 19 1.92 -3.18 17.28
C ASP A 19 1.51 -2.26 16.13
N VAL A 20 1.68 -2.73 14.89
CA VAL A 20 1.40 -2.01 13.65
C VAL A 20 0.93 -2.99 12.60
N VAL A 21 0.00 -2.58 11.75
CA VAL A 21 -0.43 -3.34 10.57
C VAL A 21 -0.22 -2.54 9.28
N VAL A 22 -0.12 -3.23 8.15
CA VAL A 22 0.12 -2.60 6.85
C VAL A 22 -0.83 -3.19 5.82
N THR A 23 -1.32 -2.37 4.89
CA THR A 23 -2.15 -2.83 3.78
C THR A 23 -1.43 -3.84 2.88
N GLU A 24 -2.16 -4.37 1.90
CA GLU A 24 -1.50 -4.88 0.69
C GLU A 24 -0.66 -3.78 0.02
N PHE A 25 0.31 -4.14 -0.82
CA PHE A 25 0.99 -3.14 -1.66
C PHE A 25 0.12 -2.74 -2.84
N LEU A 26 -0.10 -1.45 -3.01
CA LEU A 26 -1.00 -0.88 -4.00
C LEU A 26 -0.23 -0.11 -5.07
N SER A 27 -0.68 -0.20 -6.31
CA SER A 27 0.00 0.48 -7.42
C SER A 27 -0.27 1.97 -7.36
N ALA A 28 0.78 2.79 -7.34
CA ALA A 28 0.66 4.24 -7.40
C ALA A 28 -0.15 4.70 -8.63
N GLU A 29 0.07 4.07 -9.79
CA GLU A 29 -0.71 4.35 -11.00
C GLU A 29 -2.18 3.90 -10.87
N GLY A 30 -2.44 2.82 -10.14
CA GLY A 30 -3.81 2.37 -9.84
C GLY A 30 -4.55 3.36 -8.95
N ILE A 31 -3.86 3.93 -7.95
CA ILE A 31 -4.38 4.96 -7.05
C ILE A 31 -4.66 6.24 -7.83
N ARG A 32 -3.69 6.74 -8.60
CA ARG A 32 -3.80 7.97 -9.38
C ARG A 32 -4.90 7.94 -10.44
N ARG A 33 -5.21 6.76 -10.98
CA ARG A 33 -6.33 6.55 -11.92
C ARG A 33 -7.66 6.27 -11.23
N GLU A 34 -7.71 6.36 -9.90
CA GLU A 34 -8.88 6.04 -9.09
C GLU A 34 -9.48 4.67 -9.43
N ASN A 35 -8.63 3.68 -9.72
CA ASN A 35 -9.08 2.35 -10.07
C ASN A 35 -9.86 1.76 -8.88
N GLU A 36 -11.15 1.46 -9.08
CA GLU A 36 -12.07 1.06 -8.01
C GLU A 36 -11.55 -0.10 -7.16
N ALA A 37 -10.95 -1.12 -7.80
CA ALA A 37 -10.39 -2.28 -7.11
C ALA A 37 -9.14 -1.92 -6.27
N THR A 38 -8.41 -0.85 -6.63
CA THR A 38 -7.28 -0.33 -5.87
C THR A 38 -7.76 0.56 -4.73
N ILE A 39 -8.72 1.44 -5.00
CA ILE A 39 -9.30 2.37 -4.02
C ILE A 39 -10.05 1.61 -2.91
N SER A 40 -10.76 0.53 -3.23
CA SER A 40 -11.43 -0.28 -2.21
C SER A 40 -10.46 -0.88 -1.19
N LYS A 41 -9.23 -1.21 -1.61
CA LYS A 41 -8.17 -1.76 -0.75
C LYS A 41 -7.49 -0.72 0.14
N LEU A 42 -7.68 0.58 -0.12
CA LEU A 42 -7.19 1.68 0.72
C LEU A 42 -8.05 1.92 1.97
N ARG A 43 -9.25 1.33 2.04
CA ARG A 43 -10.14 1.50 3.18
C ARG A 43 -9.69 0.65 4.37
N PHE A 44 -9.75 1.25 5.55
CA PHE A 44 -9.46 0.60 6.83
C PHE A 44 -10.30 1.23 7.94
N ASN A 45 -10.39 0.54 9.07
CA ASN A 45 -11.16 0.95 10.24
C ASN A 45 -10.25 1.50 11.34
N ALA A 46 -10.83 2.20 12.31
CA ALA A 46 -10.09 2.78 13.44
C ALA A 46 -9.41 1.72 14.32
N ASP A 47 -9.97 0.51 14.42
CA ASP A 47 -9.41 -0.61 15.18
C ASP A 47 -8.25 -1.32 14.47
N GLU A 48 -7.82 -0.81 13.32
CA GLU A 48 -6.60 -1.23 12.63
C GLU A 48 -5.43 -0.29 12.93
N ARG A 49 -5.64 0.83 13.62
CA ARG A 49 -4.56 1.78 13.91
C ARG A 49 -3.65 1.28 15.04
N PRO A 50 -2.31 1.44 14.94
CA PRO A 50 -1.59 2.14 13.87
C PRO A 50 -1.51 1.34 12.56
N ILE A 51 -1.85 1.99 11.44
CA ILE A 51 -1.86 1.39 10.10
C ILE A 51 -1.03 2.18 9.09
N GLY A 52 -0.24 1.44 8.32
CA GLY A 52 0.46 1.95 7.14
C GLY A 52 -0.20 1.56 5.82
N VAL A 53 -0.15 2.45 4.85
CA VAL A 53 -0.47 2.12 3.45
C VAL A 53 0.82 1.91 2.67
N GLN A 54 0.98 0.73 2.08
CA GLN A 54 2.14 0.40 1.25
C GLN A 54 1.84 0.68 -0.23
N ILE A 55 2.62 1.55 -0.87
CA ILE A 55 2.51 1.87 -2.30
C ILE A 55 3.73 1.41 -3.10
N PHE A 56 3.57 1.20 -4.41
CA PHE A 56 4.68 0.88 -5.30
C PHE A 56 4.50 1.50 -6.70
N GLY A 57 5.63 1.80 -7.33
CA GLY A 57 5.71 2.43 -8.64
C GLY A 57 7.17 2.72 -9.00
N ALA A 58 7.38 3.18 -10.23
CA ALA A 58 8.71 3.47 -10.77
C ALA A 58 8.89 4.95 -11.14
N GLU A 59 7.79 5.68 -11.28
CA GLU A 59 7.78 7.06 -11.74
C GLU A 59 7.60 7.98 -10.50
N PRO A 60 8.58 8.83 -10.17
CA PRO A 60 8.53 9.65 -8.95
C PRO A 60 7.31 10.56 -8.84
N ALA A 61 6.84 11.19 -9.92
CA ALA A 61 5.67 12.06 -9.83
C ALA A 61 4.40 11.27 -9.51
N ALA A 62 4.19 10.12 -10.16
CA ALA A 62 3.08 9.22 -9.85
C ALA A 62 3.13 8.69 -8.41
N MET A 63 4.34 8.46 -7.87
CA MET A 63 4.51 8.08 -6.45
C MET A 63 4.12 9.22 -5.51
N ALA A 64 4.51 10.46 -5.83
CA ALA A 64 4.15 11.65 -5.06
C ALA A 64 2.62 11.88 -5.07
N ASP A 65 2.00 11.88 -6.25
CA ASP A 65 0.55 12.04 -6.42
C ASP A 65 -0.23 10.99 -5.62
N ALA A 66 0.22 9.73 -5.68
CA ALA A 66 -0.42 8.64 -4.95
C ALA A 66 -0.25 8.79 -3.42
N ALA A 67 0.94 9.20 -2.95
CA ALA A 67 1.18 9.42 -1.52
C ALA A 67 0.36 10.59 -0.96
N GLU A 68 0.23 11.68 -1.72
CA GLU A 68 -0.63 12.82 -1.37
C GLU A 68 -2.09 12.37 -1.26
N MET A 69 -2.62 11.72 -2.31
CA MET A 69 -3.99 11.22 -2.32
C MET A 69 -4.27 10.25 -1.15
N VAL A 70 -3.33 9.35 -0.85
CA VAL A 70 -3.46 8.42 0.27
C VAL A 70 -3.51 9.16 1.61
N THR A 71 -2.61 10.13 1.80
CA THR A 71 -2.54 10.93 3.03
C THR A 71 -3.80 11.75 3.24
N ASP A 72 -4.29 12.41 2.19
CA ASP A 72 -5.40 13.36 2.30
C ASP A 72 -6.77 12.68 2.40
N LEU A 73 -6.98 11.59 1.65
CA LEU A 73 -8.30 10.95 1.56
C LEU A 73 -8.50 9.83 2.58
N PHE A 74 -7.42 9.12 2.93
CA PHE A 74 -7.50 7.94 3.80
C PHE A 74 -6.81 8.16 5.15
N MET A 75 -5.88 9.11 5.23
CA MET A 75 -5.20 9.52 6.46
C MET A 75 -4.59 8.35 7.26
N PRO A 76 -3.78 7.46 6.66
CA PRO A 76 -3.07 6.43 7.42
C PRO A 76 -2.06 7.04 8.39
N ASP A 77 -1.58 6.25 9.34
CA ASP A 77 -0.57 6.70 10.31
C ASP A 77 0.82 6.84 9.66
N PHE A 78 1.07 6.13 8.55
CA PHE A 78 2.24 6.29 7.70
C PHE A 78 2.03 5.77 6.27
N VAL A 79 2.91 6.19 5.36
CA VAL A 79 3.02 5.66 4.00
C VAL A 79 4.34 4.91 3.88
N ASP A 80 4.29 3.69 3.33
CA ASP A 80 5.46 2.84 3.07
C ASP A 80 5.66 2.63 1.57
N ILE A 81 6.92 2.53 1.12
CA ILE A 81 7.26 2.34 -0.29
C ILE A 81 7.85 0.95 -0.50
N ASN A 82 7.20 0.14 -1.34
CA ASN A 82 7.71 -1.19 -1.66
C ASN A 82 8.79 -1.13 -2.75
N PHE A 83 10.05 -1.20 -2.34
CA PHE A 83 11.20 -1.48 -3.21
C PHE A 83 11.73 -2.91 -3.11
N GLY A 84 10.97 -3.82 -2.48
CA GLY A 84 11.41 -5.19 -2.22
C GLY A 84 10.86 -6.25 -3.18
N CYS A 85 9.70 -6.01 -3.80
CA CYS A 85 8.97 -7.06 -4.52
C CYS A 85 9.74 -7.60 -5.74
N PRO A 86 10.12 -8.89 -5.78
CA PRO A 86 10.85 -9.48 -6.90
C PRO A 86 9.95 -10.05 -8.00
N VAL A 87 8.61 -9.93 -7.86
CA VAL A 87 7.66 -10.53 -8.80
C VAL A 87 7.86 -9.94 -10.19
N LYS A 88 8.05 -10.81 -11.20
CA LYS A 88 8.40 -10.42 -12.58
C LYS A 88 7.51 -9.31 -13.15
N LYS A 89 6.19 -9.34 -12.89
CA LYS A 89 5.25 -8.32 -13.40
C LYS A 89 5.47 -6.91 -12.82
N VAL A 90 6.01 -6.84 -11.59
CA VAL A 90 6.32 -5.59 -10.89
C VAL A 90 7.70 -5.09 -11.34
N VAL A 91 8.71 -5.96 -11.28
CA VAL A 91 10.10 -5.63 -11.67
C VAL A 91 10.22 -5.20 -13.14
N ARG A 92 9.47 -5.83 -14.06
CA ARG A 92 9.47 -5.47 -15.50
C ARG A 92 8.98 -4.05 -15.77
N ARG A 93 8.27 -3.43 -14.83
CA ARG A 93 7.80 -2.05 -14.91
C ARG A 93 8.66 -1.10 -14.07
N ASN A 94 9.89 -1.52 -13.74
CA ASN A 94 10.81 -0.83 -12.84
C ASN A 94 10.24 -0.55 -11.44
N GLY A 95 9.24 -1.31 -10.99
CA GLY A 95 8.74 -1.22 -9.61
C GLY A 95 9.36 -2.27 -8.71
N GLY A 96 9.10 -2.20 -7.40
CA GLY A 96 9.60 -3.19 -6.43
C GLY A 96 11.14 -3.19 -6.43
N SER A 97 11.74 -4.38 -6.43
CA SER A 97 13.21 -4.49 -6.46
C SER A 97 13.85 -4.03 -7.78
N GLY A 98 13.04 -3.72 -8.81
CA GLY A 98 13.51 -3.05 -10.01
C GLY A 98 14.04 -1.64 -9.75
N CYS A 99 13.60 -0.98 -8.67
CA CYS A 99 14.07 0.36 -8.27
C CYS A 99 15.47 0.36 -7.64
N LEU A 100 15.99 -0.81 -7.24
CA LEU A 100 17.26 -0.94 -6.50
C LEU A 100 18.46 -1.28 -7.43
N LYS A 101 18.32 -0.99 -8.72
CA LYS A 101 19.35 -1.27 -9.72
C LYS A 101 20.24 -0.06 -9.99
#